data_AF-A0A176FEU5-F1
#
_entry.id   AF-A0A176FEU5-F1
#
_cell.length_a   1.000
_cell.length_b   1.000
_cell.length_c   1.000
_cell.angle_alpha   90.00
_cell.angle_beta   90.00
_cell.angle_gamma   90.00
#
_symmetry.space_group_name_H-M   'P 1'
#
loop_
_entity.id
_entity.type
_entity.pdbx_description
1 polymer ?
#
loop_
_entity_poly.entity_id
_entity_poly.type
_entity_poly.pdbx_seq_one_letter_code
_entity_poly.pdbx_strand_id
1 'polypeptide(L)'
;MAEWLEFEAQGFVAPDGTEMVVVRRKDWDAVCSLAERAVAKMEEETMNIPDDVEQYLKLGLNPVAAWRRHAGVTQAVLASKVGVTQAAIARIEAGPNGAGRDDTLTRIAKALGAPLAHLNPPAKTPTERMRKAIANSTNSKTGRLLQPASPSR
;
A
#
# COMPACT_ATOMS: atom_id res chain seq x y z
N MET A 1 -7.74 23.64 -2.27
CA MET A 1 -7.06 24.62 -3.14
C MET A 1 -5.85 23.92 -3.73
N ALA A 2 -5.72 23.89 -5.06
CA ALA A 2 -4.53 23.38 -5.73
C ALA A 2 -3.65 24.59 -6.05
N GLU A 3 -2.40 24.56 -5.61
CA GLU A 3 -1.42 25.62 -5.83
C GLU A 3 -0.40 25.09 -6.84
N TRP A 4 -0.14 25.87 -7.89
CA TRP A 4 0.85 25.52 -8.90
C TRP A 4 2.23 25.97 -8.45
N LEU A 5 3.21 25.08 -8.51
CA LEU A 5 4.60 25.43 -8.29
C LEU A 5 5.19 25.90 -9.63
N GLU A 6 5.38 27.21 -9.78
CA GLU A 6 6.13 27.75 -10.93
C GLU A 6 7.63 27.61 -10.69
N PHE A 7 8.33 26.96 -11.62
CA PHE A 7 9.79 26.92 -11.64
C PHE A 7 10.33 27.00 -13.06
N GLU A 8 11.57 27.50 -13.18
CA GLU A 8 12.27 27.60 -14.45
C GLU A 8 13.10 26.32 -14.67
N ALA A 9 12.88 25.69 -15.83
CA ALA A 9 13.55 24.48 -16.22
C ALA A 9 14.08 24.60 -17.65
N GLN A 10 15.29 24.08 -17.89
CA GLN A 10 15.86 23.97 -19.23
C GLN A 10 15.92 22.50 -19.64
N GLY A 11 15.19 22.15 -20.70
CA GLY A 11 15.23 20.82 -21.32
C GLY A 11 16.29 20.72 -22.41
N PHE A 12 16.95 19.58 -22.53
CA PHE A 12 17.79 19.23 -23.68
C PHE A 12 17.77 17.71 -23.91
N VAL A 13 18.18 17.26 -25.09
CA VAL A 13 18.32 15.84 -25.41
C VAL A 13 19.81 15.49 -25.43
N ALA A 14 20.21 14.48 -24.67
CA ALA A 14 21.58 13.98 -24.65
C ALA A 14 21.92 13.24 -25.97
N PRO A 15 23.21 13.04 -26.32
CA PRO A 15 23.61 12.38 -27.56
C PRO A 15 23.08 10.94 -27.73
N ASP A 16 22.72 10.28 -26.63
CA ASP A 16 22.11 8.94 -26.62
C ASP A 16 20.58 8.95 -26.78
N GLY A 17 19.97 10.12 -26.93
CA GLY A 17 18.52 10.30 -27.05
C GLY A 17 17.79 10.50 -25.73
N THR A 18 18.48 10.51 -24.59
CA THR A 18 17.86 10.72 -23.27
C THR A 18 17.40 12.17 -23.11
N GLU A 19 16.12 12.39 -22.79
CA GLU A 19 15.62 13.71 -22.43
C GLU A 19 16.08 14.09 -21.02
N MET A 20 16.70 15.27 -20.92
CA MET A 20 17.28 15.81 -19.69
C MET A 20 16.65 17.14 -19.34
N VAL A 21 16.50 17.40 -18.05
CA VAL A 21 15.99 18.67 -17.51
C VAL A 21 16.95 19.23 -16.46
N VAL A 22 17.31 20.50 -16.59
CA VAL A 22 18.08 21.26 -15.60
C VAL A 22 17.14 22.21 -14.87
N VAL A 23 17.14 22.14 -13.54
CA VAL A 23 16.38 23.03 -12.66
C VAL A 23 17.30 23.66 -11.63
N ARG A 24 16.91 24.83 -11.09
CA ARG A 24 17.65 25.43 -9.97
C ARG A 24 17.53 24.54 -8.74
N ARG A 25 18.57 24.52 -7.89
CA ARG A 25 18.59 23.70 -6.68
C ARG A 25 17.38 23.94 -5.77
N LYS A 26 17.00 25.20 -5.55
CA LYS A 26 15.82 25.57 -4.73
C LYS A 26 14.51 24.97 -5.26
N ASP A 27 14.38 24.87 -6.59
CA ASP A 27 13.17 24.40 -7.25
C ASP A 27 13.12 22.86 -7.18
N TRP A 28 14.29 22.21 -7.31
CA TRP A 28 14.44 20.77 -7.07
C TRP A 28 14.11 20.39 -5.61
N ASP A 29 14.61 21.14 -4.63
CA ASP A 29 14.33 20.88 -3.21
C ASP A 29 12.82 21.01 -2.91
N ALA A 30 12.14 21.98 -3.54
CA ALA A 30 10.69 22.13 -3.44
C ALA A 30 9.93 20.94 -4.05
N VAL A 31 10.37 20.42 -5.20
CA VAL A 31 9.81 19.21 -5.81
C VAL A 31 10.01 17.99 -4.91
N CYS A 32 11.21 17.80 -4.35
CA CYS A 32 11.49 16.73 -3.39
C CYS A 32 10.59 16.82 -2.16
N SER A 33 10.45 18.00 -1.55
CA SER A 33 9.59 18.20 -0.40
C SER A 33 8.11 17.95 -0.71
N LEU A 34 7.64 18.28 -1.91
CA LEU A 34 6.28 17.96 -2.34
C LEU A 34 6.09 16.44 -2.50
N ALA A 35 7.06 15.76 -3.11
CA ALA A 35 7.03 14.31 -3.28
C ALA A 35 7.02 13.60 -1.91
N GLU A 36 7.87 14.02 -0.97
CA GLU A 36 7.91 13.48 0.39
C GLU A 36 6.57 13.65 1.12
N ARG A 37 5.96 14.84 1.06
CA ARG A 37 4.63 15.07 1.65
C ARG A 37 3.55 14.22 1.00
N ALA A 38 3.61 14.03 -0.32
CA ALA A 38 2.67 13.18 -1.04
C ALA A 38 2.80 11.71 -0.59
N VAL A 39 4.04 11.22 -0.45
CA VAL A 39 4.31 9.87 0.08
C VAL A 39 3.83 9.75 1.52
N ALA A 40 4.16 10.69 2.40
CA ALA A 40 3.74 10.66 3.80
C ALA A 40 2.22 10.65 3.95
N LYS A 41 1.51 11.45 3.15
CA LYS A 41 0.04 11.47 3.11
C LYS A 41 -0.52 10.14 2.63
N MET A 42 0.06 9.55 1.58
CA MET A 42 -0.34 8.21 1.12
C MET A 42 -0.09 7.15 2.21
N GLU A 43 1.02 7.21 2.93
CA GLU A 43 1.32 6.29 4.02
C GLU A 43 0.34 6.44 5.19
N GLU A 44 -0.02 7.66 5.58
CA GLU A 44 -1.02 7.96 6.60
C GLU A 44 -2.40 7.40 6.22
N GLU A 45 -2.86 7.66 4.99
CA GLU A 45 -4.10 7.12 4.45
C GLU A 45 -4.08 5.57 4.37
N THR A 46 -2.89 4.99 4.17
CA THR A 46 -2.69 3.54 4.15
C THR A 46 -2.52 2.94 5.55
N MET A 47 -2.38 3.74 6.61
CA MET A 47 -2.27 3.24 8.00
C MET A 47 -3.58 3.36 8.78
N ASN A 48 -4.54 4.17 8.32
CA ASN A 48 -5.81 4.34 9.02
C ASN A 48 -6.77 3.17 8.75
N ILE A 49 -6.76 2.16 9.63
CA ILE A 49 -7.70 1.05 9.64
C ILE A 49 -8.75 1.33 10.72
N PRO A 50 -10.05 1.39 10.40
CA PRO A 50 -11.11 1.53 11.40
C PRO A 50 -11.08 0.42 12.46
N ASP A 51 -11.41 0.74 13.71
CA ASP A 51 -11.32 -0.18 14.86
C ASP A 51 -12.10 -1.49 14.66
N ASP A 52 -13.27 -1.43 14.03
CA ASP A 52 -14.09 -2.60 13.74
C ASP A 52 -13.48 -3.47 12.64
N VAL A 53 -12.89 -2.86 11.59
CA VAL A 53 -12.09 -3.59 10.59
C VAL A 53 -10.91 -4.28 11.28
N GLU A 54 -10.20 -3.59 12.16
CA GLU A 54 -9.08 -4.17 12.91
C GLU A 54 -9.53 -5.36 13.78
N GLN A 55 -10.67 -5.24 14.45
CA GLN A 55 -11.27 -6.34 15.22
C GLN A 55 -11.66 -7.52 14.33
N TYR A 56 -12.29 -7.29 13.18
CA TYR A 56 -12.63 -8.34 12.24
C TYR A 56 -11.39 -9.07 11.71
N LEU A 57 -10.32 -8.33 11.39
CA LEU A 57 -9.05 -8.92 10.98
C LEU A 57 -8.42 -9.77 12.11
N LYS A 58 -8.46 -9.30 13.36
CA LYS A 58 -8.01 -10.06 14.54
C LYS A 58 -8.81 -11.35 14.76
N LEU A 59 -10.09 -11.35 14.40
CA LEU A 59 -10.96 -12.52 14.41
C LEU A 59 -10.74 -13.46 13.20
N GLY A 60 -9.80 -13.14 12.32
CA GLY A 60 -9.44 -13.98 11.17
C GLY A 60 -10.37 -13.81 9.97
N LEU A 61 -11.20 -12.77 9.92
CA LEU A 61 -11.97 -12.48 8.72
C LEU A 61 -11.02 -12.06 7.59
N ASN A 62 -11.34 -12.52 6.37
CA ASN A 62 -10.67 -12.03 5.18
C ASN A 62 -10.80 -10.51 5.08
N PRO A 63 -9.76 -9.77 4.66
CA PRO A 63 -9.80 -8.31 4.60
C PRO A 63 -10.95 -7.74 3.76
N VAL A 64 -11.32 -8.40 2.66
CA VAL A 64 -12.47 -8.00 1.84
C VAL A 64 -13.77 -8.11 2.64
N ALA A 65 -13.93 -9.17 3.42
CA ALA A 65 -15.09 -9.37 4.27
C ALA A 65 -15.12 -8.36 5.43
N ALA A 66 -13.97 -8.05 6.04
CA ALA A 66 -13.87 -7.07 7.12
C ALA A 66 -14.30 -5.67 6.65
N TRP A 67 -13.74 -5.18 5.56
CA TRP A 67 -14.11 -3.89 4.96
C TRP A 67 -15.55 -3.85 4.45
N ARG A 68 -16.05 -4.97 3.90
CA ARG A 68 -17.46 -5.06 3.49
C ARG A 68 -18.41 -4.93 4.68
N ARG A 69 -18.09 -5.55 5.82
CA ARG A 69 -18.89 -5.44 7.05
C ARG A 69 -18.85 -4.04 7.64
N HIS A 70 -17.68 -3.41 7.66
CA HIS A 70 -17.53 -2.01 8.05
C HIS A 70 -18.40 -1.08 7.18
N ALA A 71 -18.39 -1.29 5.86
CA ALA A 71 -19.21 -0.54 4.91
C ALA A 71 -20.72 -0.88 4.98
N GLY A 72 -21.14 -1.84 5.82
CA GLY A 72 -22.54 -2.21 6.02
C GLY A 72 -23.23 -2.84 4.81
N VAL A 73 -22.48 -3.37 3.84
CA VAL A 73 -23.03 -3.92 2.58
C VAL A 73 -23.02 -5.45 2.54
N THR A 74 -23.97 -6.03 1.82
CA THR A 74 -23.99 -7.49 1.57
C THR A 74 -23.05 -7.87 0.43
N GLN A 75 -22.71 -9.16 0.32
CA GLN A 75 -21.89 -9.66 -0.80
C GLN A 75 -22.55 -9.39 -2.16
N ALA A 76 -23.88 -9.50 -2.24
CA ALA A 76 -24.63 -9.21 -3.47
C ALA A 76 -24.54 -7.73 -3.84
N VAL A 77 -24.69 -6.82 -2.87
CA VAL A 77 -24.57 -5.38 -3.10
C VAL A 77 -23.15 -5.01 -3.55
N LEU A 78 -22.12 -5.57 -2.91
CA LEU A 78 -20.73 -5.35 -3.32
C LEU A 78 -20.48 -5.89 -4.74
N ALA A 79 -20.98 -7.09 -5.05
CA ALA A 79 -20.84 -7.69 -6.36
C ALA A 79 -21.47 -6.82 -7.47
N SER A 80 -22.66 -6.27 -7.23
CA SER A 80 -23.32 -5.32 -8.14
C SER A 80 -22.50 -4.04 -8.34
N LYS A 81 -21.94 -3.44 -7.27
CA LYS A 81 -21.07 -2.25 -7.36
C LYS A 81 -19.79 -2.53 -8.14
N VAL A 82 -19.22 -3.72 -7.97
CA VAL A 82 -17.96 -4.14 -8.57
C VAL A 82 -18.17 -4.76 -9.95
N GLY A 83 -19.40 -5.03 -10.40
CA GLY A 83 -19.67 -5.66 -11.69
C GLY A 83 -19.17 -7.10 -11.81
N VAL A 84 -19.27 -7.87 -10.72
CA VAL A 84 -18.94 -9.31 -10.67
C VAL A 84 -20.13 -10.09 -10.08
N THR A 85 -20.03 -11.42 -10.03
CA THR A 85 -21.08 -12.24 -9.40
C THR A 85 -20.92 -12.28 -7.88
N GLN A 86 -22.01 -12.47 -7.15
CA GLN A 86 -21.98 -12.70 -5.69
C GLN A 86 -21.07 -13.88 -5.34
N ALA A 87 -21.12 -14.96 -6.13
CA ALA A 87 -20.28 -16.14 -5.93
C ALA A 87 -18.78 -15.83 -6.08
N ALA A 88 -18.41 -14.86 -6.93
CA ALA A 88 -17.03 -14.40 -7.03
C ALA A 88 -16.58 -13.69 -5.75
N ILE A 89 -17.40 -12.79 -5.20
CA ILE A 89 -17.13 -12.13 -3.91
C ILE A 89 -17.02 -13.17 -2.78
N ALA A 90 -17.95 -14.13 -2.71
CA ALA A 90 -17.90 -15.19 -1.70
C ALA A 90 -16.62 -16.03 -1.78
N ARG A 91 -16.14 -16.35 -2.99
CA ARG A 91 -14.87 -17.07 -3.19
C ARG A 91 -13.67 -16.25 -2.75
N ILE A 92 -13.66 -14.95 -3.04
CA ILE A 92 -12.62 -14.01 -2.59
C ILE A 92 -12.58 -13.96 -1.07
N GLU A 93 -13.74 -13.81 -0.41
CA GLU A 93 -13.86 -13.75 1.05
C GLU A 93 -13.49 -15.07 1.75
N ALA A 94 -13.68 -16.21 1.09
CA ALA A 94 -13.31 -17.52 1.61
C ALA A 94 -11.85 -17.93 1.30
N GLY A 95 -11.19 -17.22 0.38
CA GLY A 95 -9.81 -17.47 -0.02
C GLY A 95 -8.78 -16.86 0.94
N PRO A 96 -7.49 -17.14 0.72
CA PRO A 96 -6.41 -16.45 1.42
C PRO A 96 -6.44 -14.93 1.17
N ASN A 97 -5.76 -14.16 2.01
CA ASN A 97 -5.64 -12.71 1.81
C ASN A 97 -5.05 -12.42 0.42
N GLY A 98 -5.64 -11.45 -0.30
CA GLY A 98 -5.27 -11.18 -1.68
C GLY A 98 -5.76 -12.19 -2.72
N ALA A 99 -6.68 -13.11 -2.35
CA ALA A 99 -7.30 -14.01 -3.32
C ALA A 99 -8.18 -13.24 -4.29
N GLY A 100 -7.66 -12.94 -5.48
CA GLY A 100 -8.38 -12.23 -6.53
C GLY A 100 -7.43 -11.75 -7.63
N ARG A 101 -7.99 -11.33 -8.78
CA ARG A 101 -7.19 -10.58 -9.77
C ARG A 101 -7.01 -9.15 -9.27
N ASP A 102 -5.84 -8.57 -9.52
CA ASP A 102 -5.51 -7.20 -9.09
C ASP A 102 -6.55 -6.17 -9.54
N ASP A 103 -7.06 -6.31 -10.77
CA ASP A 103 -8.12 -5.44 -11.29
C ASP A 103 -9.42 -5.54 -10.45
N THR A 104 -9.82 -6.77 -10.10
CA THR A 104 -11.02 -6.99 -9.29
C THR A 104 -10.83 -6.47 -7.87
N LEU A 105 -9.67 -6.68 -7.24
CA LEU A 105 -9.36 -6.15 -5.91
C LEU A 105 -9.31 -4.62 -5.92
N THR A 106 -8.79 -4.01 -6.99
CA THR A 106 -8.78 -2.55 -7.17
C THR A 106 -10.20 -2.00 -7.24
N ARG A 107 -11.10 -2.66 -7.97
CA ARG A 107 -12.51 -2.27 -8.04
C ARG A 107 -13.23 -2.46 -6.70
N ILE A 108 -12.92 -3.53 -5.97
CA ILE A 108 -13.44 -3.76 -4.61
C ILE A 108 -12.97 -2.66 -3.66
N ALA A 109 -11.68 -2.33 -3.68
CA ALA A 109 -11.07 -1.26 -2.88
C ALA A 109 -11.81 0.06 -3.07
N LYS A 110 -12.00 0.45 -4.33
CA LYS A 110 -12.73 1.66 -4.70
C LYS A 110 -14.20 1.62 -4.24
N ALA A 111 -14.88 0.47 -4.38
CA ALA A 111 -16.28 0.33 -3.99
C ALA A 111 -16.51 0.37 -2.47
N LEU A 112 -15.51 -0.03 -1.68
CA LEU A 112 -15.53 -0.05 -0.21
C LEU A 112 -14.90 1.19 0.42
N GLY A 113 -14.23 2.06 -0.36
CA GLY A 113 -13.46 3.18 0.18
C GLY A 113 -12.23 2.74 0.98
N ALA A 114 -11.71 1.55 0.69
CA ALA A 114 -10.58 0.95 1.38
C ALA A 114 -9.29 1.12 0.57
N PRO A 115 -8.12 1.35 1.19
CA PRO A 115 -6.84 1.22 0.51
C PRO A 115 -6.65 -0.19 -0.06
N LEU A 116 -6.18 -0.30 -1.31
CA LEU A 116 -5.93 -1.61 -1.94
C LEU A 116 -4.97 -2.47 -1.12
N ALA A 117 -3.97 -1.83 -0.50
CA ALA A 117 -3.00 -2.49 0.37
C ALA A 117 -3.63 -3.18 1.60
N HIS A 118 -4.82 -2.78 2.03
CA HIS A 118 -5.54 -3.45 3.12
C HIS A 118 -6.26 -4.71 2.65
N LEU A 119 -6.72 -4.73 1.41
CA LEU A 119 -7.44 -5.87 0.81
C LEU A 119 -6.48 -6.93 0.25
N ASN A 120 -5.32 -6.47 -0.21
CA ASN A 120 -4.21 -7.28 -0.66
C ASN A 120 -2.93 -6.94 0.13
N PRO A 121 -2.89 -7.21 1.44
CA PRO A 121 -1.67 -7.00 2.20
C PRO A 121 -0.59 -7.92 1.63
N PRO A 122 0.65 -7.44 1.40
CA PRO A 122 1.71 -8.28 0.90
C PRO A 122 1.83 -9.50 1.82
N ALA A 123 1.97 -10.69 1.23
CA ALA A 123 1.90 -12.00 1.89
C ALA A 123 2.77 -12.14 3.17
N LYS A 124 3.72 -11.22 3.38
CA LYS A 124 4.39 -10.92 4.65
C LYS A 124 4.59 -9.41 4.73
N THR A 125 4.15 -8.76 5.80
CA THR A 125 4.48 -7.35 6.06
C THR A 125 6.01 -7.19 6.09
N PRO A 126 6.58 -6.04 5.69
CA PRO A 126 8.03 -5.80 5.83
C PRO A 126 8.54 -6.13 7.24
N THR A 127 7.74 -5.81 8.26
CA THR A 127 7.99 -6.11 9.67
C THR A 127 8.05 -7.61 9.97
N GLU A 128 7.15 -8.40 9.40
CA GLU A 128 7.10 -9.85 9.59
C GLU A 128 8.23 -10.57 8.82
N ARG A 129 8.60 -10.07 7.64
CA ARG A 129 9.80 -10.53 6.92
C ARG A 129 11.06 -10.27 7.72
N MET A 130 11.18 -9.07 8.31
CA MET A 130 12.31 -8.69 9.13
C MET A 130 12.38 -9.54 10.41
N ARG A 131 11.26 -9.71 11.14
CA ARG A 131 11.18 -10.60 12.32
C ARG A 131 11.57 -12.04 11.99
N LYS A 132 11.07 -12.58 10.87
CA LYS A 132 11.41 -13.93 10.44
C LYS A 132 12.86 -14.06 9.99
N ALA A 133 13.41 -13.03 9.33
CA ALA A 133 14.82 -12.98 8.98
C ALA A 133 15.71 -12.90 10.23
N ILE A 134 15.33 -12.12 11.25
CA ILE A 134 16.00 -12.05 12.55
C ILE A 134 15.92 -13.41 13.26
N ALA A 135 14.73 -14.02 13.35
CA ALA A 135 14.52 -15.32 13.99
C ALA A 135 15.30 -16.46 13.29
N ASN A 136 15.41 -16.40 11.96
CA ASN A 136 16.18 -17.36 11.16
C ASN A 136 17.68 -17.01 11.04
N SER A 137 18.12 -15.85 11.54
CA SER A 137 19.52 -15.40 11.43
C SER A 137 20.46 -16.03 12.47
N THR A 138 19.97 -16.97 13.30
CA THR A 138 20.80 -17.74 14.22
C THR A 138 21.70 -18.71 13.46
N ASN A 139 22.85 -18.21 13.02
CA ASN A 139 23.90 -19.05 12.45
C ASN A 139 24.81 -19.55 13.58
N SER A 140 24.59 -20.80 14.00
CA SER A 140 25.36 -21.47 15.05
C SER A 140 26.86 -21.63 14.73
N LYS A 141 27.28 -21.43 13.48
CA LYS A 141 28.70 -21.48 13.07
C LYS A 141 29.41 -20.12 13.05
N THR A 142 28.70 -18.99 13.00
CA THR A 142 29.33 -17.66 12.83
C THR A 142 29.06 -16.66 13.96
N GLY A 143 28.12 -16.95 14.87
CA GLY A 143 27.89 -16.14 16.08
C GLY A 143 27.42 -14.69 15.83
N ARG A 144 26.93 -14.37 14.63
CA ARG A 144 26.40 -13.04 14.29
C ARG A 144 24.87 -13.01 14.33
N LEU A 145 24.33 -11.90 14.82
CA LEU A 145 22.90 -11.58 14.82
C LEU A 145 22.65 -10.42 13.84
N LEU A 146 21.56 -10.49 13.09
CA LEU A 146 21.09 -9.40 12.26
C LEU A 146 20.33 -8.41 13.17
N GLN A 147 20.89 -7.22 13.39
CA GLN A 147 20.22 -6.13 14.13
C GLN A 147 19.84 -4.99 13.17
N PRO A 148 18.64 -4.39 13.32
CA PRO A 148 18.33 -3.15 12.62
C PRO A 148 19.28 -2.05 13.12
N ALA A 149 19.76 -1.21 12.19
CA ALA A 149 20.61 -0.07 12.54
C ALA A 149 19.84 0.86 13.49
N SER A 150 20.42 1.15 14.66
CA SER A 150 19.89 2.17 15.55
C SER A 150 19.81 3.50 14.80
N PRO A 151 18.73 4.29 14.94
CA PRO A 151 18.70 5.62 14.36
C PRO A 151 19.87 6.42 14.92
N SER A 152 20.69 7.01 14.04
CA SER A 152 21.77 7.89 14.47
C SER A 152 21.15 9.09 15.18
N ARG A 153 21.57 9.31 16.42
CA ARG A 153 21.17 10.47 17.22
C ARG A 153 21.73 11.77 16.64
#